data_AF-A0A415UW86-F1
#
_entry.id   AF-A0A415UW86-F1
#
_cell.length_a   1.000
_cell.length_b   1.000
_cell.length_c   1.000
_cell.angle_alpha   90.00
_cell.angle_beta   90.00
_cell.angle_gamma   90.00
#
_symmetry.space_group_name_H-M   'P 1'
#
loop_
_entity.id
_entity.type
_entity.pdbx_description
1 polymer ?
#
loop_
_entity_poly.entity_id
_entity_poly.type
_entity_poly.pdbx_seq_one_letter_code
_entity_poly.pdbx_strand_id
1 'polypeptide(L)'
;MDRFLHVYEGPEYTTRNGTDLSEFCNRLLSSFVKYDAQRASVKVADTPFGFDELYRGLWNACCNKKFSGRVRVHKQGQMILLVKKGRGGRDGR
;
A
#
# COMPACT_ATOMS: atom_id res chain seq x y z
N MET A 1 30.88 -15.58 -10.59
CA MET A 1 29.88 -16.18 -9.69
C MET A 1 28.61 -15.39 -9.84
N ASP A 2 27.69 -15.95 -10.61
CA ASP A 2 26.44 -15.35 -11.03
C ASP A 2 25.33 -15.78 -10.07
N ARG A 3 24.65 -14.82 -9.42
CA ARG A 3 23.35 -15.02 -8.76
C ARG A 3 22.47 -13.78 -8.96
N PHE A 4 21.96 -13.67 -10.17
CA PHE A 4 20.58 -13.27 -10.51
C PHE A 4 19.94 -12.15 -9.66
N LEU A 5 20.38 -10.90 -9.87
CA LEU A 5 19.43 -9.80 -9.87
C LEU A 5 18.72 -9.85 -11.21
N HIS A 6 17.47 -10.32 -11.25
CA HIS A 6 16.62 -10.05 -12.40
C HIS A 6 16.32 -8.55 -12.42
N VAL A 7 17.20 -7.79 -13.07
CA VAL A 7 16.92 -6.42 -13.48
C VAL A 7 15.79 -6.53 -14.51
N TYR A 8 14.59 -6.18 -14.08
CA TYR A 8 13.44 -6.14 -14.98
C TYR A 8 13.64 -4.98 -15.96
N GLU A 9 14.19 -5.27 -17.14
CA GLU A 9 14.29 -4.37 -18.29
C GLU A 9 12.97 -4.37 -19.09
N GLY A 10 11.86 -4.13 -18.40
CA GLY A 10 10.59 -3.84 -19.06
C GLY A 10 10.53 -2.36 -19.44
N PRO A 11 9.89 -2.01 -20.57
CA PRO A 11 9.75 -0.62 -20.99
C PRO A 11 9.19 0.25 -19.86
N GLU A 12 9.87 1.36 -19.56
CA GLU A 12 9.45 2.38 -18.62
C GLU A 12 8.18 3.08 -19.14
N TYR A 13 7.04 2.42 -18.99
CA TYR A 13 5.75 3.02 -19.24
C TYR A 13 5.38 3.88 -18.02
N THR A 14 5.77 5.14 -18.07
CA THR A 14 5.14 6.25 -17.34
C THR A 14 3.74 6.53 -17.89
N THR A 15 2.88 5.51 -17.95
CA THR A 15 1.48 5.61 -18.33
C THR A 15 0.63 4.81 -17.35
N ARG A 16 -0.58 5.30 -17.16
CA ARG A 16 -1.65 4.77 -16.30
C ARG A 16 -2.03 3.31 -16.62
N ASN A 17 -1.14 2.35 -16.36
CA ASN A 17 -1.45 0.93 -16.29
C ASN A 17 -1.85 0.61 -14.85
N GLY A 18 -3.06 1.04 -14.48
CA GLY A 18 -3.64 0.64 -13.21
C GLY A 18 -3.90 -0.86 -13.27
N THR A 19 -3.03 -1.67 -12.68
CA THR A 19 -3.37 -3.07 -12.43
C THR A 19 -4.57 -3.11 -11.48
N ASP A 20 -5.40 -4.15 -11.56
CA ASP A 20 -6.56 -4.32 -10.66
C ASP A 20 -6.14 -4.19 -9.19
N LEU A 21 -4.95 -4.71 -8.85
CA LEU A 21 -4.33 -4.56 -7.53
C LEU A 21 -4.09 -3.09 -7.17
N SER A 22 -3.48 -2.32 -8.07
CA SER A 22 -3.16 -0.91 -7.81
C SER A 22 -4.43 -0.06 -7.68
N GLU A 23 -5.46 -0.34 -8.49
CA GLU A 23 -6.73 0.37 -8.41
C GLU A 23 -7.46 0.03 -7.11
N PHE A 24 -7.52 -1.25 -6.76
CA PHE A 24 -8.07 -1.71 -5.49
C PHE A 24 -7.38 -1.05 -4.29
N CYS A 25 -6.05 -1.07 -4.25
CA CYS A 25 -5.27 -0.46 -3.18
C CYS A 25 -5.53 1.05 -3.06
N ASN A 26 -5.57 1.76 -4.19
CA ASN A 26 -5.87 3.20 -4.20
C ASN A 26 -7.30 3.50 -3.73
N ARG A 27 -8.30 2.71 -4.14
CA ARG A 27 -9.69 2.85 -3.68
C ARG A 27 -9.80 2.59 -2.18
N LEU A 28 -9.15 1.53 -1.69
CA LEU A 28 -9.14 1.16 -0.28
C LEU A 28 -8.52 2.26 0.60
N LEU A 29 -7.35 2.78 0.22
CA LEU A 29 -6.69 3.89 0.93
C LEU A 29 -7.53 5.18 0.85
N SER A 30 -8.15 5.46 -0.29
CA SER A 30 -9.04 6.62 -0.46
C SER A 30 -10.26 6.53 0.46
N SER A 31 -10.89 5.36 0.55
CA SER A 31 -12.01 5.12 1.48
C SER A 31 -11.55 5.30 2.92
N PHE A 32 -10.41 4.71 3.30
CA PHE A 32 -9.86 4.86 4.65
C PHE A 32 -9.67 6.34 5.04
N VAL A 33 -9.11 7.14 4.13
CA VAL A 33 -8.93 8.59 4.33
C VAL A 33 -10.27 9.33 4.34
N LYS A 34 -11.21 8.98 3.45
CA LYS A 34 -12.52 9.63 3.33
C LYS A 34 -13.37 9.46 4.59
N TYR A 35 -13.35 8.27 5.18
CA TYR A 35 -14.09 7.98 6.42
C TYR A 35 -13.36 8.43 7.69
N ASP A 36 -12.20 9.08 7.54
CA ASP A 36 -11.39 9.62 8.63
C ASP A 36 -11.04 8.62 9.76
N ALA A 37 -10.98 7.33 9.43
CA ALA A 37 -10.69 6.28 10.40
C ALA A 37 -9.25 6.43 10.94
N GLN A 38 -9.07 6.21 12.25
CA GLN A 38 -7.73 6.25 12.86
C GLN A 38 -6.92 4.98 12.56
N ARG A 39 -7.60 3.83 12.51
CA ARG A 39 -7.01 2.52 12.23
C ARG A 39 -8.04 1.62 11.56
N ALA A 40 -7.61 0.80 10.61
CA ALA A 40 -8.43 -0.22 9.98
C ALA A 40 -7.61 -1.48 9.68
N SER A 41 -8.24 -2.65 9.75
CA SER A 41 -7.65 -3.91 9.29
C SER A 41 -8.20 -4.26 7.92
N VAL A 42 -7.32 -4.72 7.02
CA VAL A 42 -7.71 -5.20 5.70
C VAL A 42 -8.07 -6.69 5.81
N LYS A 43 -9.30 -7.04 5.44
CA LYS A 43 -9.74 -8.43 5.35
C LYS A 43 -9.26 -9.05 4.04
N VAL A 44 -8.09 -9.68 4.07
CA VAL A 44 -7.46 -10.26 2.87
C VAL A 44 -8.31 -11.37 2.26
N ALA A 45 -9.02 -12.15 3.08
CA ALA A 45 -9.91 -13.23 2.63
C ALA A 45 -11.07 -12.76 1.74
N ASP A 46 -11.46 -11.47 1.85
CA ASP A 46 -12.52 -10.88 1.02
C ASP A 46 -11.98 -10.30 -0.30
N THR A 47 -10.69 -10.53 -0.61
CA THR A 47 -10.03 -10.00 -1.80
C THR A 47 -9.49 -11.13 -2.68
N PRO A 48 -9.46 -10.95 -4.01
CA PRO A 48 -8.88 -11.93 -4.93
C PRO A 48 -7.35 -11.97 -4.91
N PHE A 49 -6.69 -11.14 -4.07
CA PHE A 49 -5.24 -10.95 -4.05
C PHE A 49 -4.60 -11.74 -2.90
N GLY A 50 -3.36 -12.19 -3.13
CA GLY A 50 -2.56 -12.81 -2.07
C GLY A 50 -2.20 -11.83 -0.95
N PHE A 51 -1.96 -12.33 0.26
CA PHE A 51 -1.58 -11.48 1.41
C PHE A 51 -0.37 -10.58 1.11
N ASP A 52 0.73 -11.16 0.62
CA ASP A 52 1.96 -10.41 0.37
C ASP A 52 1.85 -9.49 -0.84
N GLU A 53 1.06 -9.89 -1.86
CA GLU A 53 0.74 -9.06 -3.01
C GLU A 53 -0.06 -7.82 -2.59
N LEU A 54 -1.10 -8.02 -1.78
CA LEU A 54 -1.93 -6.94 -1.26
C LEU A 54 -1.15 -6.00 -0.34
N TYR A 55 -0.30 -6.55 0.52
CA TYR A 55 0.59 -5.74 1.36
C TYR A 55 1.53 -4.87 0.51
N ARG A 56 2.19 -5.45 -0.51
CA ARG A 56 3.07 -4.71 -1.42
C ARG A 56 2.30 -3.64 -2.19
N GLY A 57 1.12 -3.96 -2.70
CA GLY A 57 0.25 -3.01 -3.40
C GLY A 57 -0.13 -1.83 -2.52
N LEU A 58 -0.56 -2.09 -1.29
CA LEU A 58 -0.92 -1.04 -0.33
C LEU A 58 0.29 -0.21 0.11
N TRP A 59 1.44 -0.85 0.32
CA TRP A 59 2.68 -0.16 0.65
C TRP A 59 3.10 0.81 -0.46
N ASN A 60 3.12 0.33 -1.71
CA ASN A 60 3.45 1.14 -2.88
C ASN A 60 2.45 2.29 -3.07
N ALA A 61 1.15 1.99 -2.96
CA ALA A 61 0.12 3.01 -3.05
C ALA A 61 0.24 4.04 -1.92
N CYS A 62 0.62 3.62 -0.71
CA CYS A 62 0.84 4.51 0.43
C CYS A 62 2.00 5.48 0.20
N CYS A 63 3.02 5.12 -0.58
CA CYS A 63 4.13 6.01 -0.92
C CYS A 63 3.76 7.12 -1.91
N ASN A 64 2.60 7.04 -2.58
CA ASN A 64 2.13 8.10 -3.47
C ASN A 64 1.90 9.41 -2.71
N LYS A 65 2.18 10.56 -3.36
CA LYS A 65 1.99 11.90 -2.77
C LYS A 65 0.58 12.15 -2.20
N LYS A 66 -0.44 11.43 -2.70
CA LYS A 66 -1.82 11.47 -2.19
C LYS A 66 -1.95 10.92 -0.76
N PHE A 67 -1.13 9.94 -0.38
CA PHE A 67 -1.29 9.14 0.84
C PHE A 67 -0.07 9.14 1.77
N SER A 68 1.13 9.45 1.28
CA SER A 68 2.41 9.29 2.01
C SER A 68 2.50 10.03 3.35
N GLY A 69 1.80 11.15 3.47
CA GLY A 69 1.68 11.94 4.71
C GLY A 69 0.38 11.70 5.49
N ARG A 70 -0.51 10.80 5.04
CA ARG A 70 -1.85 10.61 5.60
C ARG A 70 -2.08 9.21 6.15
N VAL A 71 -1.45 8.21 5.55
CA VAL A 71 -1.64 6.80 5.92
C VAL A 71 -0.29 6.13 6.14
N ARG A 72 -0.25 5.12 6.99
CA ARG A 72 0.85 4.18 7.18
C ARG A 72 0.28 2.78 7.10
N VAL A 73 0.96 1.88 6.38
CA VAL A 73 0.59 0.48 6.27
C VAL A 73 1.51 -0.34 7.15
N HIS A 74 0.95 -1.21 7.97
CA HIS A 74 1.69 -2.12 8.83
C HIS A 74 1.29 -3.56 8.53
N LYS A 75 2.26 -4.48 8.60
CA LYS A 75 2.04 -5.92 8.61
C LYS A 75 2.14 -6.41 10.06
N GLN A 76 1.08 -7.00 10.59
CA GLN A 76 1.04 -7.60 11.93
C GLN A 76 0.60 -9.06 11.81
N GLY A 77 1.56 -9.98 11.77
CA GLY A 77 1.29 -11.39 11.49
C GLY A 77 0.63 -11.56 10.11
N GLN A 78 -0.56 -12.18 10.10
CA GLN A 78 -1.41 -12.41 8.93
C GLN A 78 -2.44 -11.29 8.71
N MET A 79 -2.24 -10.12 9.30
CA MET A 79 -3.13 -8.96 9.16
C MET A 79 -2.38 -7.76 8.57
N ILE A 80 -3.05 -7.06 7.66
CA ILE A 80 -2.59 -5.76 7.16
C ILE A 80 -3.39 -4.67 7.88
N LEU A 81 -2.68 -3.70 8.44
CA LEU A 81 -3.25 -2.58 9.16
C LEU A 81 -2.98 -1.27 8.42
N LEU A 82 -4.04 -0.48 8.26
CA LEU A 82 -3.96 0.91 7.85
C LEU A 82 -4.06 1.77 9.10
N VAL A 83 -3.14 2.72 9.24
CA VAL A 83 -3.12 3.66 10.37
C VAL A 83 -3.03 5.07 9.80
N LYS A 84 -3.86 5.97 10.31
CA LYS A 84 -3.81 7.38 9.93
C LYS A 84 -2.56 8.01 10.55
N LYS A 85 -1.76 8.70 9.74
CA LYS A 85 -0.68 9.55 10.23
C LYS A 85 -1.32 10.84 10.74
N GLY A 86 -1.23 11.08 12.05
CA GLY A 86 -1.65 12.35 12.64
C GLY A 86 -0.78 13.50 12.11
N ARG A 87 -1.34 14.72 12.02
CA ARG A 87 -0.63 15.95 11.62
C ARG A 87 0.48 16.40 12.59
N GLY A 88 0.85 15.60 13.59
CA GLY A 88 1.77 15.99 14.66
C GLY A 88 2.59 14.86 15.29
N GLY A 89 2.80 13.75 14.58
CA GLY A 89 3.71 12.71 15.06
C GLY A 89 5.13 12.96 14.58
N ARG A 90 5.94 13.70 15.36
CA ARG A 90 7.39 13.49 15.36
C ARG A 90 7.61 12.00 15.62
N ASP A 91 7.98 11.26 14.58
CA ASP A 91 8.69 9.99 14.75
C ASP A 91 10.10 10.44 15.19
N GLY A 92 10.22 10.71 16.50
CA GLY A 92 11.48 11.02 17.14
C GLY A 92 12.38 9.79 17.03
N ARG A 93 13.43 9.93 16.23
CA ARG A 93 14.60 9.08 16.30
C ARG A 93 15.83 9.97 16.25
#